data_AF-A0A967W7C9-F1
#
_entry.id   AF-A0A967W7C9-F1
#
_cell.length_a   1.000
_cell.length_b   1.000
_cell.length_c   1.000
_cell.angle_alpha   90.00
_cell.angle_beta   90.00
_cell.angle_gamma   90.00
#
_symmetry.space_group_name_H-M   'P 1'
#
loop_
_entity.id
_entity.type
_entity.pdbx_description
1 polymer ?
#
loop_
_entity_poly.entity_id
_entity_poly.type
_entity_poly.pdbx_seq_one_letter_code
_entity_poly.pdbx_strand_id
1 'polypeptide(L)'
;MRPAVCLMGPTASGKTEVAVSLCKRFPFDIISVDSALVYRGMDIGTAKPDAETLARTPHRLIDIREPEDSYSAGDFVRDAGGEMESIFAAGRVPLLVGGTMMYFRALLHGIAELPSAEPEIRAAIDAEAEKMGWPAMHGQLRKVDPEAAARIEPNDRQRIQRALEVHRTSGRPLSEWQDEADQGGVPDVRYLKLALQPATREILHARIEDRLNLMLNNEFLEEVKKLRERQGLTADHPSMRSVGYRQLWEHLDGQTSLERARDKALYATRQLAKRQITWLRSERGLKSFDPLEPGVIDAISRCLVKFFDA
;
A
#
# COMPACT_ATOMS: atom_id res chain seq x y z
N MET A 1 1.76 -15.20 -22.76
CA MET A 1 1.53 -14.50 -21.48
C MET A 1 0.52 -13.38 -21.68
N ARG A 2 -0.42 -13.23 -20.77
CA ARG A 2 -1.46 -12.19 -20.77
C ARG A 2 -0.86 -10.85 -20.30
N PRO A 3 -1.15 -9.72 -20.95
CA PRO A 3 -0.52 -8.45 -20.58
C PRO A 3 -1.20 -7.82 -19.36
N ALA A 4 -0.43 -7.25 -18.44
CA ALA A 4 -0.93 -6.39 -17.38
C ALA A 4 -0.01 -5.16 -17.22
N VAL A 5 -0.56 -4.03 -16.78
CA VAL A 5 0.19 -2.77 -16.64
C VAL A 5 0.17 -2.33 -15.18
N CYS A 6 1.33 -2.03 -14.62
CA CYS A 6 1.47 -1.43 -13.29
C CYS A 6 1.78 0.06 -13.44
N LEU A 7 0.91 0.92 -12.93
CA LEU A 7 1.13 2.37 -12.82
C LEU A 7 1.45 2.73 -11.36
N MET A 8 2.74 2.77 -11.07
CA MET A 8 3.29 3.02 -9.75
C MET A 8 3.65 4.50 -9.57
N GLY A 9 3.84 4.95 -8.32
CA GLY A 9 4.28 6.31 -8.05
C GLY A 9 4.03 6.75 -6.61
N PRO A 10 4.76 7.74 -6.10
CA PRO A 10 4.54 8.25 -4.76
C PRO A 10 3.15 8.90 -4.63
N THR A 11 2.70 9.08 -3.41
CA THR A 11 1.50 9.88 -3.16
C THR A 11 1.61 11.28 -3.79
N ALA A 12 0.48 11.87 -4.22
CA ALA A 12 0.42 13.16 -4.95
C ALA A 12 1.12 13.21 -6.34
N SER A 13 1.48 12.07 -6.94
CA SER A 13 2.09 12.02 -8.29
C SER A 13 1.11 12.01 -9.48
N GLY A 14 -0.19 12.20 -9.27
CA GLY A 14 -1.17 12.25 -10.38
C GLY A 14 -1.55 10.90 -11.00
N LYS A 15 -1.30 9.77 -10.31
CA LYS A 15 -1.63 8.42 -10.81
C LYS A 15 -3.07 8.26 -11.28
N THR A 16 -4.03 8.71 -10.49
CA THR A 16 -5.46 8.59 -10.83
C THR A 16 -5.78 9.33 -12.13
N GLU A 17 -5.35 10.58 -12.27
CA GLU A 17 -5.57 11.39 -13.49
C GLU A 17 -4.98 10.74 -14.74
N VAL A 18 -3.76 10.19 -14.64
CA VAL A 18 -3.12 9.45 -15.73
C VAL A 18 -3.88 8.16 -16.03
N ALA A 19 -4.26 7.38 -15.02
CA ALA A 19 -5.00 6.13 -15.20
C ALA A 19 -6.35 6.35 -15.90
N VAL A 20 -7.12 7.36 -15.47
CA VAL A 20 -8.38 7.75 -16.09
C VAL A 20 -8.16 8.15 -17.55
N SER A 21 -7.09 8.90 -17.83
CA SER A 21 -6.74 9.31 -19.19
C SER A 21 -6.36 8.12 -20.09
N LEU A 22 -5.69 7.11 -19.53
CA LEU A 22 -5.33 5.89 -20.25
C LEU A 22 -6.55 5.00 -20.53
N CYS A 23 -7.52 4.91 -19.61
CA CYS A 23 -8.77 4.15 -19.82
C CYS A 23 -9.62 4.69 -20.97
N LYS A 24 -9.45 5.97 -21.35
CA LYS A 24 -10.09 6.55 -22.54
C LYS A 24 -9.45 6.11 -23.86
N ARG A 25 -8.22 5.58 -23.82
CA ARG A 25 -7.41 5.26 -25.00
C ARG A 25 -7.16 3.76 -25.18
N PHE A 26 -7.27 2.99 -24.10
CA PHE A 26 -6.95 1.57 -24.05
C PHE A 26 -8.05 0.82 -23.28
N PRO A 27 -8.26 -0.48 -23.56
CA PRO A 27 -9.29 -1.30 -22.91
C PRO A 27 -8.88 -1.73 -21.50
N PHE A 28 -8.55 -0.75 -20.65
CA PHE A 28 -8.11 -0.99 -19.27
C PHE A 28 -9.28 -1.07 -18.29
N ASP A 29 -9.17 -2.00 -17.35
CA ASP A 29 -9.92 -1.98 -16.10
C ASP A 29 -8.94 -1.76 -14.93
N ILE A 30 -9.30 -0.84 -14.03
CA ILE A 30 -8.40 -0.42 -12.96
C ILE A 30 -8.55 -1.33 -11.75
N ILE A 31 -7.41 -1.78 -11.20
CA ILE A 31 -7.30 -2.39 -9.88
C ILE A 31 -6.50 -1.42 -8.98
N SER A 32 -7.10 -1.00 -7.88
CA SER A 32 -6.42 -0.17 -6.87
C SER A 32 -5.33 -0.97 -6.15
N VAL A 33 -4.12 -0.43 -6.05
CA VAL A 33 -2.99 -0.98 -5.28
C VAL A 33 -2.63 -0.05 -4.13
N ASP A 34 -3.58 0.13 -3.22
CA ASP A 34 -3.48 1.02 -2.08
C ASP A 34 -3.99 0.35 -0.80
N SER A 35 -3.25 0.46 0.29
CA SER A 35 -3.57 -0.17 1.57
C SER A 35 -4.58 0.61 2.41
N ALA A 36 -4.89 1.87 2.02
CA ALA A 36 -5.87 2.69 2.71
C ALA A 36 -7.19 2.86 1.92
N LEU A 37 -7.15 2.84 0.58
CA LEU A 37 -8.36 2.95 -0.25
C LEU A 37 -9.33 1.77 -0.13
N VAL A 38 -8.88 0.66 0.44
CA VAL A 38 -9.72 -0.53 0.68
C VAL A 38 -10.79 -0.30 1.75
N TYR A 39 -10.62 0.70 2.63
CA TYR A 39 -11.50 0.94 3.76
C TYR A 39 -12.68 1.84 3.42
N ARG A 40 -13.88 1.40 3.82
CA ARG A 40 -15.13 2.17 3.74
C ARG A 40 -15.11 3.37 4.68
N GLY A 41 -15.64 4.51 4.21
CA GLY A 41 -15.71 5.75 4.98
C GLY A 41 -14.38 6.45 5.22
N MET A 42 -13.31 5.98 4.58
CA MET A 42 -12.00 6.63 4.54
C MET A 42 -11.75 7.18 3.13
N ASP A 43 -12.31 8.35 2.83
CA ASP A 43 -12.41 8.88 1.47
C ASP A 43 -11.49 10.10 1.27
N ILE A 44 -11.65 11.11 2.12
CA ILE A 44 -10.94 12.39 2.03
C ILE A 44 -9.47 12.17 2.36
N GLY A 45 -9.17 11.58 3.52
CA GLY A 45 -7.79 11.39 3.99
C GLY A 45 -6.95 10.44 3.13
N THR A 46 -7.60 9.59 2.33
CA THR A 46 -6.93 8.62 1.45
C THR A 46 -6.79 9.12 0.01
N ALA A 47 -7.36 10.29 -0.30
CA ALA A 47 -7.51 10.79 -1.67
C ALA A 47 -8.24 9.78 -2.59
N LYS A 48 -9.32 9.17 -2.07
CA LYS A 48 -10.17 8.28 -2.86
C LYS A 48 -10.76 9.04 -4.05
N PRO A 49 -10.75 8.46 -5.26
CA PRO A 49 -11.41 9.09 -6.40
C PRO A 49 -12.89 9.34 -6.08
N ASP A 50 -13.40 10.50 -6.49
CA ASP A 50 -14.79 10.87 -6.25
C ASP A 50 -15.78 9.95 -7.00
N ALA A 51 -17.06 10.03 -6.62
CA ALA A 51 -18.11 9.20 -7.20
C ALA A 51 -18.25 9.38 -8.72
N GLU A 52 -18.04 10.57 -9.25
CA GLU A 52 -18.09 10.83 -10.70
C GLU A 52 -16.95 10.10 -11.42
N THR A 53 -15.74 10.16 -10.87
CA THR A 53 -14.56 9.46 -11.39
C THR A 53 -14.75 7.96 -11.32
N LEU A 54 -15.26 7.42 -10.20
CA LEU A 54 -15.51 5.99 -10.04
C LEU A 54 -16.64 5.48 -10.93
N ALA A 55 -17.68 6.28 -11.19
CA ALA A 55 -18.75 5.92 -12.12
C ALA A 55 -18.23 5.80 -13.56
N ARG A 56 -17.29 6.65 -13.95
CA ARG A 56 -16.71 6.66 -15.31
C ARG A 56 -15.59 5.64 -15.49
N THR A 57 -14.81 5.42 -14.45
CA THR A 57 -13.69 4.50 -14.42
C THR A 57 -13.73 3.73 -13.11
N PRO A 58 -14.50 2.63 -13.04
CA PRO A 58 -14.57 1.82 -11.84
C PRO A 58 -13.17 1.33 -11.44
N HIS A 59 -12.81 1.56 -10.18
CA HIS A 59 -11.58 1.04 -9.58
C HIS A 59 -11.96 -0.14 -8.70
N ARG A 60 -11.48 -1.34 -9.04
CA ARG A 60 -11.63 -2.53 -8.20
C ARG A 60 -10.76 -2.41 -6.94
N LEU A 61 -11.13 -3.14 -5.89
CA LEU A 61 -10.47 -3.13 -4.57
C LEU A 61 -10.49 -1.76 -3.83
N ILE A 62 -11.56 -0.99 -4.03
CA ILE A 62 -11.91 0.17 -3.20
C ILE A 62 -13.15 -0.20 -2.40
N ASP A 63 -13.23 0.24 -1.13
CA ASP A 63 -14.40 -0.01 -0.26
C ASP A 63 -14.73 -1.51 -0.08
N ILE A 64 -13.71 -2.35 0.09
CA ILE A 64 -13.86 -3.80 0.26
C ILE A 64 -13.70 -4.28 1.70
N ARG A 65 -13.35 -3.37 2.63
CA ARG A 65 -13.13 -3.65 4.05
C ARG A 65 -13.76 -2.57 4.94
N GLU A 66 -14.19 -2.98 6.12
CA GLU A 66 -14.51 -2.02 7.18
C GLU A 66 -13.21 -1.51 7.83
N PRO A 67 -13.18 -0.29 8.39
CA PRO A 67 -11.99 0.25 9.07
C PRO A 67 -11.45 -0.62 10.22
N GLU A 68 -12.29 -1.44 10.84
CA GLU A 68 -11.92 -2.38 11.90
C GLU A 68 -11.20 -3.63 11.34
N ASP A 69 -11.37 -3.92 10.06
CA ASP A 69 -10.76 -5.10 9.44
C ASP A 69 -9.27 -4.89 9.18
N SER A 70 -8.52 -5.99 9.16
CA SER A 70 -7.16 -6.00 8.64
C SER A 70 -7.14 -6.37 7.15
N TYR A 71 -6.20 -5.80 6.40
CA TYR A 71 -5.96 -6.17 5.01
C TYR A 71 -4.46 -6.36 4.72
N SER A 72 -4.08 -7.60 4.39
CA SER A 72 -2.68 -7.99 4.22
C SER A 72 -2.23 -7.98 2.76
N ALA A 73 -0.91 -8.11 2.54
CA ALA A 73 -0.38 -8.30 1.19
C ALA A 73 -0.85 -9.62 0.55
N GLY A 74 -1.05 -10.67 1.36
CA GLY A 74 -1.61 -11.95 0.88
C GLY A 74 -3.06 -11.79 0.44
N ASP A 75 -3.87 -11.06 1.22
CA ASP A 75 -5.25 -10.73 0.83
C ASP A 75 -5.28 -9.95 -0.48
N PHE A 76 -4.42 -8.93 -0.62
CA PHE A 76 -4.29 -8.19 -1.86
C PHE A 76 -3.92 -9.09 -3.05
N VAL A 77 -2.97 -10.00 -2.92
CA VAL A 77 -2.57 -10.87 -4.03
C VAL A 77 -3.72 -11.78 -4.45
N ARG A 78 -4.43 -12.38 -3.50
CA ARG A 78 -5.61 -13.22 -3.78
C ARG A 78 -6.71 -12.41 -4.48
N ASP A 79 -7.08 -11.27 -3.90
CA ASP A 79 -8.19 -10.46 -4.38
C ASP A 79 -7.84 -9.83 -5.76
N ALA A 80 -6.64 -9.24 -5.90
CA ALA A 80 -6.15 -8.71 -7.18
C ALA A 80 -6.01 -9.80 -8.25
N GLY A 81 -5.57 -11.00 -7.89
CA GLY A 81 -5.50 -12.14 -8.80
C GLY A 81 -6.88 -12.51 -9.35
N GLY A 82 -7.89 -12.62 -8.48
CA GLY A 82 -9.28 -12.85 -8.89
C GLY A 82 -9.82 -11.76 -9.82
N GLU A 83 -9.54 -10.49 -9.50
CA GLU A 83 -9.95 -9.37 -10.36
C GLU A 83 -9.23 -9.37 -11.71
N MET A 84 -7.94 -9.70 -11.75
CA MET A 84 -7.19 -9.85 -12.99
C MET A 84 -7.77 -10.94 -13.88
N GLU A 85 -8.11 -12.11 -13.32
CA GLU A 85 -8.76 -13.19 -14.07
C GLU A 85 -10.12 -12.77 -14.65
N SER A 86 -10.94 -12.06 -13.85
CA SER A 86 -12.21 -11.48 -14.33
C SER A 86 -12.01 -10.52 -15.50
N ILE A 87 -11.01 -9.63 -15.43
CA ILE A 87 -10.69 -8.67 -16.48
C ILE A 87 -10.18 -9.38 -17.75
N PHE A 88 -9.31 -10.38 -17.59
CA PHE A 88 -8.81 -11.19 -18.71
C PHE A 88 -9.94 -11.95 -19.41
N ALA A 89 -10.85 -12.55 -18.65
CA ALA A 89 -12.01 -13.26 -19.19
C ALA A 89 -12.94 -12.34 -19.99
N ALA A 90 -12.98 -11.04 -19.66
CA ALA A 90 -13.71 -10.02 -20.42
C ALA A 90 -12.95 -9.49 -21.66
N GLY A 91 -11.76 -10.03 -21.97
CA GLY A 91 -10.93 -9.56 -23.09
C GLY A 91 -10.30 -8.18 -22.85
N ARG A 92 -10.22 -7.74 -21.59
CA ARG A 92 -9.70 -6.44 -21.18
C ARG A 92 -8.33 -6.60 -20.52
N VAL A 93 -7.66 -5.47 -20.27
CA VAL A 93 -6.29 -5.46 -19.71
C VAL A 93 -6.31 -4.89 -18.28
N PRO A 94 -5.75 -5.60 -17.28
CA PRO A 94 -5.62 -5.05 -15.94
C PRO A 94 -4.63 -3.87 -15.90
N LEU A 95 -5.09 -2.74 -15.38
CA LEU A 95 -4.28 -1.58 -15.04
C LEU A 95 -4.20 -1.44 -13.51
N LEU A 96 -3.11 -1.90 -12.93
CA LEU A 96 -2.87 -1.86 -11.49
C LEU A 96 -2.29 -0.50 -11.09
N VAL A 97 -3.04 0.31 -10.34
CA VAL A 97 -2.69 1.71 -10.05
C VAL A 97 -2.53 1.90 -8.54
N GLY A 98 -1.37 2.36 -8.09
CA GLY A 98 -1.22 2.61 -6.66
C GLY A 98 0.17 2.96 -6.14
N GLY A 99 0.23 3.15 -4.83
CA GLY A 99 1.43 3.58 -4.10
C GLY A 99 1.95 2.54 -3.09
N THR A 100 1.28 1.40 -2.91
CA THR A 100 1.68 0.39 -1.92
C THR A 100 2.67 -0.58 -2.54
N MET A 101 3.96 -0.22 -2.53
CA MET A 101 5.02 -0.99 -3.21
C MET A 101 5.16 -2.42 -2.70
N MET A 102 4.83 -2.67 -1.43
CA MET A 102 4.82 -4.03 -0.87
C MET A 102 3.76 -4.92 -1.54
N TYR A 103 2.59 -4.37 -1.88
CA TYR A 103 1.53 -5.10 -2.58
C TYR A 103 1.95 -5.42 -4.03
N PHE A 104 2.57 -4.45 -4.73
CA PHE A 104 3.18 -4.73 -6.04
C PHE A 104 4.25 -5.81 -5.94
N ARG A 105 5.15 -5.75 -4.95
CA ARG A 105 6.18 -6.79 -4.79
C ARG A 105 5.55 -8.16 -4.59
N ALA A 106 4.57 -8.28 -3.70
CA ALA A 106 3.89 -9.54 -3.41
C ALA A 106 3.18 -10.11 -4.66
N LEU A 107 2.56 -9.25 -5.48
CA LEU A 107 1.89 -9.69 -6.70
C LEU A 107 2.86 -10.10 -7.83
N LEU A 108 3.97 -9.37 -7.97
CA LEU A 108 4.92 -9.53 -9.07
C LEU A 108 5.96 -10.63 -8.83
N HIS A 109 6.28 -10.90 -7.56
CA HIS A 109 7.36 -11.81 -7.16
C HIS A 109 6.89 -12.90 -6.21
N GLY A 110 5.60 -12.92 -5.87
CA GLY A 110 5.07 -13.81 -4.87
C GLY A 110 5.26 -13.32 -3.45
N ILE A 111 4.49 -13.93 -2.56
CA ILE A 111 4.68 -13.86 -1.13
C ILE A 111 4.41 -15.27 -0.57
N ALA A 112 5.18 -15.65 0.45
CA ALA A 112 4.92 -16.88 1.18
C ALA A 112 3.47 -16.86 1.70
N GLU A 113 2.74 -17.96 1.50
CA GLU A 113 1.46 -18.17 2.19
C GLU A 113 1.73 -18.47 3.66
N LEU A 114 1.89 -17.41 4.43
CA LEU A 114 2.13 -17.53 5.87
C LEU A 114 0.81 -17.77 6.61
N PRO A 115 0.85 -18.46 7.77
CA PRO A 115 -0.29 -18.55 8.67
C PRO A 115 -0.90 -17.18 8.97
N SER A 116 -2.24 -17.12 9.05
CA SER A 116 -2.96 -15.92 9.45
C SER A 116 -2.49 -15.42 10.82
N ALA A 117 -2.61 -14.11 11.03
CA ALA A 117 -2.25 -13.52 12.31
C ALA A 117 -3.22 -13.97 13.41
N GLU A 118 -2.70 -14.38 14.56
CA GLU A 118 -3.50 -14.79 15.71
C GLU A 118 -3.37 -13.76 16.84
N PRO A 119 -4.45 -13.03 17.18
CA PRO A 119 -4.40 -11.95 18.17
C PRO A 119 -3.84 -12.39 19.53
N GLU A 120 -4.18 -13.60 19.98
CA GLU A 120 -3.73 -14.14 21.26
C GLU A 120 -2.23 -14.40 21.28
N ILE A 121 -1.66 -14.93 20.18
CA ILE A 121 -0.23 -15.15 20.05
C ILE A 121 0.53 -13.82 20.00
N ARG A 122 0.00 -12.82 19.29
CA ARG A 122 0.60 -11.47 19.27
C ARG A 122 0.62 -10.84 20.65
N ALA A 123 -0.49 -10.90 21.37
CA ALA A 123 -0.60 -10.38 22.73
C ALA A 123 0.40 -11.06 23.68
N ALA A 124 0.59 -12.38 23.55
CA ALA A 124 1.59 -13.11 24.32
C ALA A 124 3.03 -12.66 23.99
N ILE A 125 3.35 -12.49 22.70
CA ILE A 125 4.68 -11.99 22.27
C ILE A 125 4.91 -10.56 22.78
N ASP A 126 3.91 -9.69 22.71
CA ASP A 126 4.00 -8.30 23.20
C ASP A 126 4.22 -8.28 24.73
N ALA A 127 3.48 -9.09 25.48
CA ALA A 127 3.65 -9.21 26.93
C ALA A 127 5.03 -9.75 27.35
N GLU A 128 5.64 -10.63 26.54
CA GLU A 128 7.03 -11.04 26.73
C GLU A 128 7.99 -9.90 26.41
N ALA A 129 7.81 -9.22 25.28
CA ALA A 129 8.64 -8.11 24.84
C ALA A 129 8.62 -6.94 25.84
N GLU A 130 7.51 -6.70 26.53
CA GLU A 130 7.41 -5.72 27.62
C GLU A 130 8.28 -6.08 28.83
N LYS A 131 8.39 -7.37 29.17
CA LYS A 131 9.16 -7.85 30.33
C LYS A 131 10.66 -7.87 30.08
N MET A 132 11.09 -8.29 28.89
CA MET A 132 12.52 -8.53 28.59
C MET A 132 13.11 -7.63 27.49
N GLY A 133 12.28 -6.89 26.77
CA GLY A 133 12.69 -6.01 25.69
C GLY A 133 12.85 -6.72 24.32
N TRP A 134 12.63 -5.97 23.25
CA TRP A 134 12.74 -6.45 21.87
C TRP A 134 14.11 -7.02 21.48
N PRO A 135 15.26 -6.48 21.94
CA PRO A 135 16.55 -7.11 21.68
C PRO A 135 16.66 -8.53 22.24
N ALA A 136 16.02 -8.80 23.38
CA ALA A 136 15.99 -10.14 23.95
C ALA A 136 15.03 -11.07 23.18
N MET A 137 13.91 -10.53 22.67
CA MET A 137 13.02 -11.24 21.73
C MET A 137 13.74 -11.59 20.42
N HIS A 138 14.61 -10.72 19.90
CA HIS A 138 15.50 -11.04 18.78
C HIS A 138 16.44 -12.21 19.10
N GLY A 139 16.93 -12.27 20.34
CA GLY A 139 17.68 -13.41 20.85
C GLY A 139 16.88 -14.72 20.85
N GLN A 140 15.57 -14.66 21.14
CA GLN A 140 14.68 -15.82 20.97
C GLN A 140 14.53 -16.20 19.50
N LEU A 141 14.29 -15.21 18.63
CA LEU A 141 14.16 -15.41 17.18
C LEU A 141 15.40 -16.11 16.62
N ARG A 142 16.61 -15.70 17.02
CA ARG A 142 17.86 -16.31 16.57
C ARG A 142 17.98 -17.80 16.89
N LYS A 143 17.32 -18.29 17.95
CA LYS A 143 17.35 -19.70 18.32
C LYS A 143 16.47 -20.56 17.43
N VAL A 144 15.36 -20.00 16.95
CA VAL A 144 14.35 -20.72 16.16
C VAL A 144 14.49 -20.47 14.65
N ASP A 145 14.97 -19.29 14.27
CA ASP A 145 15.16 -18.86 12.88
C ASP A 145 16.42 -17.95 12.79
N PRO A 146 17.62 -18.56 12.74
CA PRO A 146 18.88 -17.82 12.66
C PRO A 146 18.99 -16.95 11.40
N GLU A 147 18.37 -17.37 10.30
CA GLU A 147 18.47 -16.70 9.01
C GLU A 147 17.60 -15.43 8.97
N ALA A 148 16.36 -15.50 9.44
CA ALA A 148 15.53 -14.30 9.61
C ALA A 148 16.17 -13.36 10.65
N ALA A 149 16.71 -13.88 11.75
CA ALA A 149 17.40 -13.07 12.76
C ALA A 149 18.64 -12.33 12.21
N ALA A 150 19.33 -12.88 11.21
CA ALA A 150 20.45 -12.21 10.56
C ALA A 150 20.01 -11.03 9.68
N ARG A 151 18.78 -11.07 9.14
CA ARG A 151 18.21 -10.04 8.25
C ARG A 151 17.38 -8.99 8.99
N ILE A 152 16.85 -9.33 10.16
CA ILE A 152 15.96 -8.48 10.96
C ILE A 152 16.79 -7.77 12.04
N GLU A 153 16.68 -6.44 12.07
CA GLU A 153 17.36 -5.63 13.08
C GLU A 153 16.80 -5.90 14.49
N PRO A 154 17.64 -5.90 15.56
CA PRO A 154 17.20 -6.22 16.93
C PRO A 154 16.08 -5.33 17.50
N ASN A 155 15.87 -4.16 16.91
CA ASN A 155 14.84 -3.20 17.33
C ASN A 155 13.63 -3.16 16.37
N ASP A 156 13.61 -4.00 15.32
CA ASP A 156 12.48 -4.09 14.38
C ASP A 156 11.36 -4.94 14.99
N ARG A 157 10.62 -4.31 15.92
CA ARG A 157 9.54 -4.92 16.70
C ARG A 157 8.56 -5.71 15.83
N GLN A 158 8.14 -5.11 14.72
CA GLN A 158 7.12 -5.68 13.85
C GLN A 158 7.62 -6.95 13.15
N ARG A 159 8.86 -6.93 12.63
CA ARG A 159 9.42 -8.11 11.96
C ARG A 159 9.80 -9.21 12.94
N ILE A 160 10.31 -8.86 14.12
CA ILE A 160 10.59 -9.83 15.19
C ILE A 160 9.29 -10.51 15.63
N GLN A 161 8.25 -9.72 15.93
CA GLN A 161 6.94 -10.27 16.30
C GLN A 161 6.39 -11.19 15.22
N ARG A 162 6.42 -10.78 13.95
CA ARG A 162 5.88 -11.60 12.85
C ARG A 162 6.64 -12.91 12.67
N ALA A 163 7.97 -12.90 12.77
CA ALA A 163 8.76 -14.11 12.61
C ALA A 163 8.52 -15.10 13.77
N LEU A 164 8.44 -14.59 15.00
CA LEU A 164 8.09 -15.40 16.17
C LEU A 164 6.64 -15.89 16.12
N GLU A 165 5.70 -15.06 15.67
CA GLU A 165 4.29 -15.44 15.47
C GLU A 165 4.18 -16.61 14.49
N VAL A 166 4.80 -16.51 13.32
CA VAL A 166 4.78 -17.60 12.31
C VAL A 166 5.33 -18.90 12.87
N HIS A 167 6.47 -18.85 13.57
CA HIS A 167 7.06 -20.03 14.20
C HIS A 167 6.16 -20.60 15.30
N ARG A 168 5.56 -19.77 16.17
CA ARG A 168 4.69 -20.23 17.26
C ARG A 168 3.39 -20.85 16.75
N THR A 169 2.82 -20.32 15.66
CA THR A 169 1.60 -20.86 15.04
C THR A 169 1.88 -22.15 14.27
N SER A 170 2.93 -22.19 13.46
CA SER A 170 3.16 -23.29 12.52
C SER A 170 4.16 -24.35 12.97
N GLY A 171 4.99 -24.04 13.96
CA GLY A 171 6.17 -24.82 14.31
C GLY A 171 7.34 -24.70 13.31
N ARG A 172 7.18 -23.94 12.22
CA ARG A 172 8.19 -23.76 11.16
C ARG A 172 8.78 -22.34 11.17
N PRO A 173 10.11 -22.18 11.01
CA PRO A 173 10.77 -20.88 10.87
C PRO A 173 10.22 -20.05 9.70
N LEU A 174 10.23 -18.71 9.83
CA LEU A 174 9.77 -17.81 8.77
C LEU A 174 10.64 -17.93 7.50
N SER A 175 11.95 -18.16 7.65
CA SER A 175 12.85 -18.35 6.51
C SER A 175 12.43 -19.51 5.62
N GLU A 176 12.04 -20.65 6.19
CA GLU A 176 11.58 -21.83 5.41
C GLU A 176 10.36 -21.51 4.55
N TRP A 177 9.38 -20.79 5.10
CA TRP A 177 8.21 -20.35 4.34
C TRP A 177 8.58 -19.40 3.19
N GLN A 178 9.60 -18.56 3.39
CA GLN A 178 10.04 -17.58 2.39
C GLN A 178 10.80 -18.24 1.24
N ASP A 179 11.56 -19.30 1.49
CA ASP A 179 12.27 -20.04 0.45
C ASP A 179 11.30 -20.80 -0.48
N GLU A 180 10.14 -21.21 0.04
CA GLU A 180 9.06 -21.82 -0.75
C GLU A 180 8.28 -20.80 -1.61
N ALA A 181 8.42 -19.49 -1.32
CA ALA A 181 7.61 -18.42 -1.89
C ALA A 181 7.98 -18.00 -3.32
N ASP A 182 9.07 -18.53 -3.88
CA ASP A 182 9.56 -18.20 -5.24
C ASP A 182 8.60 -18.66 -6.36
N GLN A 183 7.44 -19.25 -6.02
CA GLN A 183 6.37 -19.62 -6.96
C GLN A 183 5.15 -18.69 -6.97
N GLY A 184 5.16 -17.58 -6.21
CA GLY A 184 4.00 -16.70 -6.11
C GLY A 184 3.89 -15.65 -7.24
N GLY A 185 2.64 -15.32 -7.57
CA GLY A 185 2.27 -14.34 -8.60
C GLY A 185 1.17 -14.89 -9.50
N VAL A 186 0.43 -14.03 -10.21
CA VAL A 186 -0.60 -14.51 -11.16
C VAL A 186 0.09 -15.22 -12.33
N PRO A 187 -0.17 -16.52 -12.60
CA PRO A 187 0.53 -17.29 -13.63
C PRO A 187 0.32 -16.71 -15.03
N ASP A 188 1.33 -16.89 -15.88
CA ASP A 188 1.31 -16.50 -17.30
C ASP A 188 1.02 -15.02 -17.56
N VAL A 189 1.32 -14.12 -16.62
CA VAL A 189 1.16 -12.68 -16.80
C VAL A 189 2.49 -12.00 -17.13
N ARG A 190 2.49 -11.18 -18.19
CA ARG A 190 3.60 -10.30 -18.53
C ARG A 190 3.26 -8.89 -18.05
N TYR A 191 4.09 -8.34 -17.17
CA TYR A 191 3.87 -7.01 -16.59
C TYR A 191 4.70 -5.92 -17.28
N LEU A 192 4.05 -4.81 -17.64
CA LEU A 192 4.71 -3.54 -17.93
C LEU A 192 4.72 -2.67 -16.67
N LYS A 193 5.91 -2.35 -16.15
CA LYS A 193 6.08 -1.51 -14.94
C LYS A 193 6.35 -0.06 -15.34
N LEU A 194 5.43 0.83 -14.97
CA LEU A 194 5.52 2.28 -15.19
C LEU A 194 5.58 3.00 -13.84
N ALA A 195 6.34 4.09 -13.76
CA ALA A 195 6.34 4.98 -12.60
C ALA A 195 6.07 6.43 -13.00
N LEU A 196 5.21 7.10 -12.23
CA LEU A 196 5.03 8.55 -12.30
C LEU A 196 5.84 9.19 -11.18
N GLN A 197 6.84 10.00 -11.53
CA GLN A 197 7.71 10.70 -10.59
C GLN A 197 7.92 12.13 -11.06
N PRO A 198 7.46 13.16 -10.31
CA PRO A 198 7.79 14.55 -10.63
C PRO A 198 9.30 14.77 -10.72
N ALA A 199 9.76 15.64 -11.62
CA ALA A 199 11.19 15.89 -11.86
C ALA A 199 11.99 16.24 -10.61
N THR A 200 11.39 16.95 -9.64
CA THR A 200 12.07 17.37 -8.42
C THR A 200 11.30 17.00 -7.16
N ARG A 201 12.04 16.82 -6.07
CA ARG A 201 11.46 16.53 -4.75
C ARG A 201 10.67 17.73 -4.22
N GLU A 202 11.11 18.93 -4.57
CA GLU A 202 10.52 20.20 -4.15
C GLU A 202 9.10 20.33 -4.70
N ILE A 203 8.90 20.00 -5.99
CA ILE A 203 7.57 19.95 -6.61
C ILE A 203 6.68 18.93 -5.90
N LEU A 204 7.19 17.73 -5.62
CA LEU A 204 6.43 16.70 -4.92
C LEU A 204 6.04 17.14 -3.50
N HIS A 205 6.94 17.80 -2.78
CA HIS A 205 6.66 18.31 -1.43
C HIS A 205 5.60 19.42 -1.42
N ALA A 206 5.62 20.31 -2.41
CA ALA A 206 4.59 21.34 -2.59
C ALA A 206 3.23 20.70 -2.85
N ARG A 207 3.15 19.76 -3.81
CA ARG A 207 1.90 19.03 -4.11
C ARG A 207 1.35 18.25 -2.93
N ILE A 208 2.23 17.65 -2.11
CA ILE A 208 1.82 16.96 -0.88
C ILE A 208 1.18 17.95 0.10
N GLU A 209 1.78 19.14 0.25
CA GLU A 209 1.28 20.18 1.16
C GLU A 209 -0.05 20.75 0.67
N ASP A 210 -0.16 21.12 -0.60
CA ASP A 210 -1.39 21.63 -1.21
C ASP A 210 -2.53 20.63 -1.05
N ARG A 211 -2.24 19.34 -1.29
CA ARG A 211 -3.23 18.28 -1.18
C ARG A 211 -3.68 18.07 0.27
N LEU A 212 -2.76 18.12 1.25
CA LEU A 212 -3.13 18.01 2.66
C LEU A 212 -3.99 19.20 3.11
N ASN A 213 -3.64 20.42 2.69
CA ASN A 213 -4.43 21.61 2.99
C ASN A 213 -5.84 21.49 2.38
N LEU A 214 -5.94 21.00 1.13
CA LEU A 214 -7.22 20.74 0.49
C LEU A 214 -8.06 19.72 1.27
N MET A 215 -7.46 18.61 1.72
CA MET A 215 -8.15 17.61 2.56
C MET A 215 -8.70 18.24 3.85
N LEU A 216 -7.87 19.01 4.57
CA LEU A 216 -8.27 19.65 5.82
C LEU A 216 -9.40 20.68 5.61
N ASN A 217 -9.37 21.40 4.50
CA ASN A 217 -10.44 22.34 4.12
C ASN A 217 -11.72 21.63 3.67
N ASN A 218 -11.60 20.39 3.19
CA ASN A 218 -12.72 19.55 2.75
C ASN A 218 -13.15 18.56 3.84
N GLU A 219 -13.28 19.03 5.08
CA GLU A 219 -13.89 18.27 6.18
C GLU A 219 -13.15 16.98 6.60
N PHE A 220 -11.84 16.84 6.30
CA PHE A 220 -11.08 15.65 6.72
C PHE A 220 -11.12 15.42 8.25
N LEU A 221 -11.11 16.49 9.06
CA LEU A 221 -11.26 16.34 10.51
C LEU A 221 -12.63 15.75 10.90
N GLU A 222 -13.69 16.12 10.18
CA GLU A 222 -15.04 15.59 10.44
C GLU A 222 -15.17 14.13 10.00
N GLU A 223 -14.51 13.73 8.91
CA GLU A 223 -14.38 12.31 8.53
C GLU A 223 -13.76 11.48 9.66
N VAL A 224 -12.65 11.96 10.25
CA VAL A 224 -12.00 11.25 11.37
C VAL A 224 -12.89 11.22 12.62
N LYS A 225 -13.62 12.31 12.93
CA LYS A 225 -14.60 12.32 14.04
C LYS A 225 -15.69 11.27 13.85
N LYS A 226 -16.29 11.17 12.66
CA LYS A 226 -17.30 10.16 12.33
C LYS A 226 -16.75 8.74 12.49
N LEU A 227 -15.51 8.50 12.07
CA LEU A 227 -14.86 7.20 12.27
C LEU A 227 -14.69 6.87 13.77
N ARG A 228 -14.34 7.85 14.62
CA ARG A 228 -14.22 7.65 16.08
C ARG A 228 -15.53 7.26 16.77
N GLU A 229 -16.68 7.57 16.17
CA GLU A 229 -17.99 7.19 16.71
C GLU A 229 -18.30 5.69 16.52
N ARG A 230 -17.54 4.99 15.67
CA ARG A 230 -17.73 3.57 15.42
C ARG A 230 -17.30 2.72 16.62
N GLN A 231 -18.17 1.81 17.03
CA GLN A 231 -17.87 0.88 18.11
C GLN A 231 -16.80 -0.12 17.68
N GLY A 232 -15.75 -0.28 18.48
CA GLY A 232 -14.67 -1.24 18.23
C GLY A 232 -13.50 -0.67 17.42
N LEU A 233 -13.66 0.46 16.71
CA LEU A 233 -12.54 1.11 16.04
C LEU A 233 -11.65 1.84 17.06
N THR A 234 -10.35 1.56 16.98
CA THR A 234 -9.33 2.14 17.86
C THR A 234 -8.16 2.67 17.05
N ALA A 235 -7.34 3.53 17.66
CA ALA A 235 -6.12 4.08 17.07
C ALA A 235 -5.10 3.01 16.63
N ASP A 236 -5.22 1.78 17.13
CA ASP A 236 -4.31 0.68 16.83
C ASP A 236 -4.65 -0.08 15.55
N HIS A 237 -5.83 0.15 14.98
CA HIS A 237 -6.22 -0.48 13.72
C HIS A 237 -5.33 0.00 12.56
N PRO A 238 -5.00 -0.87 11.57
CA PRO A 238 -4.18 -0.49 10.42
C PRO A 238 -4.76 0.72 9.66
N SER A 239 -6.09 0.78 9.53
CA SER A 239 -6.83 1.91 8.98
C SER A 239 -6.44 3.23 9.67
N MET A 240 -6.52 3.30 11.00
CA MET A 240 -6.28 4.52 11.79
C MET A 240 -4.79 4.86 11.92
N ARG A 241 -3.91 3.88 11.70
CA ARG A 241 -2.46 4.11 11.59
C ARG A 241 -2.05 4.74 10.26
N SER A 242 -2.97 4.88 9.31
CA SER A 242 -2.73 5.59 8.04
C SER A 242 -2.29 7.03 8.28
N VAL A 243 -1.46 7.55 7.37
CA VAL A 243 -0.99 8.93 7.41
C VAL A 243 -2.18 9.89 7.29
N GLY A 244 -2.18 10.96 8.08
CA GLY A 244 -3.32 11.87 8.24
C GLY A 244 -4.23 11.41 9.37
N TYR A 245 -4.83 10.22 9.23
CA TYR A 245 -5.76 9.66 10.22
C TYR A 245 -5.15 9.56 11.62
N ARG A 246 -3.94 8.99 11.73
CA ARG A 246 -3.24 8.87 13.02
C ARG A 246 -3.04 10.23 13.70
N GLN A 247 -2.63 11.24 12.93
CA GLN A 247 -2.31 12.55 13.49
C GLN A 247 -3.57 13.31 13.92
N LEU A 248 -4.65 13.20 13.14
CA LEU A 248 -5.94 13.78 13.52
C LEU A 248 -6.58 13.04 14.69
N TRP A 249 -6.40 11.72 14.79
CA TRP A 249 -6.81 10.96 15.96
C TRP A 249 -6.08 11.43 17.24
N GLU A 250 -4.74 11.58 17.18
CA GLU A 250 -3.94 12.13 18.29
C GLU A 250 -4.43 13.53 18.71
N HIS A 251 -4.83 14.38 17.75
CA HIS A 251 -5.43 15.68 18.04
C HIS A 251 -6.78 15.56 18.75
N LEU A 252 -7.66 14.67 18.26
CA LEU A 252 -8.98 14.43 18.81
C LEU A 252 -8.95 13.73 20.20
N ASP A 253 -7.83 13.11 20.56
CA ASP A 253 -7.52 12.62 21.91
C ASP A 253 -6.97 13.74 22.84
N GLY A 254 -6.80 14.97 22.34
CA GLY A 254 -6.26 16.09 23.12
C GLY A 254 -4.74 16.06 23.32
N GLN A 255 -4.02 15.17 22.63
CA GLN A 255 -2.58 15.00 22.80
C GLN A 255 -1.76 16.08 22.07
N THR A 256 -2.37 16.80 21.12
CA THR A 256 -1.70 17.84 20.33
C THR A 256 -2.69 18.85 19.73
N SER A 257 -2.22 20.04 19.35
CA SER A 257 -3.05 21.02 18.63
C SER A 257 -3.29 20.59 17.17
N LEU A 258 -4.35 21.10 16.55
CA LEU A 258 -4.66 20.81 15.15
C LEU A 258 -3.52 21.23 14.20
N GLU A 259 -2.93 22.40 14.46
CA GLU A 259 -1.77 22.91 13.73
C GLU A 259 -0.59 21.93 13.80
N ARG A 260 -0.31 21.42 15.01
CA ARG A 260 0.80 20.47 15.20
C ARG A 260 0.50 19.10 14.60
N ALA A 261 -0.76 18.66 14.63
CA ALA A 261 -1.20 17.46 13.93
C ALA A 261 -1.04 17.58 12.41
N ARG A 262 -1.41 18.74 11.83
CA ARG A 262 -1.16 19.05 10.41
C ARG A 262 0.33 18.96 10.07
N ASP A 263 1.21 19.58 10.85
CA ASP A 263 2.66 19.54 10.59
C ASP A 263 3.21 18.11 10.66
N LYS A 264 2.77 17.32 11.66
CA LYS A 264 3.12 15.90 11.77
C LYS A 264 2.61 15.10 10.57
N ALA A 265 1.39 15.35 10.09
CA ALA A 265 0.80 14.66 8.96
C ALA A 265 1.55 15.00 7.66
N LEU A 266 1.94 16.26 7.48
CA LEU A 266 2.76 16.72 6.36
C LEU A 266 4.12 16.02 6.36
N TYR A 267 4.79 16.00 7.51
CA TYR A 267 6.07 15.30 7.68
C TYR A 267 5.93 13.80 7.36
N ALA A 268 4.92 13.14 7.95
CA ALA A 268 4.67 11.72 7.74
C ALA A 268 4.37 11.40 6.26
N THR A 269 3.63 12.27 5.57
CA THR A 269 3.33 12.12 4.14
C THR A 269 4.59 12.25 3.28
N ARG A 270 5.47 13.21 3.60
CA ARG A 270 6.78 13.35 2.92
C ARG A 270 7.66 12.12 3.16
N GLN A 271 7.67 11.55 4.37
CA GLN A 271 8.40 10.31 4.64
C GLN A 271 7.81 9.11 3.89
N LEU A 272 6.48 9.01 3.78
CA LEU A 272 5.82 7.99 2.96
C LEU A 272 6.25 8.10 1.50
N ALA A 273 6.18 9.30 0.91
CA ALA A 273 6.60 9.57 -0.46
C ALA A 273 8.08 9.22 -0.69
N LYS A 274 8.96 9.59 0.25
CA LYS A 274 10.38 9.22 0.21
C LYS A 274 10.56 7.70 0.17
N ARG A 275 9.87 6.94 1.04
CA ARG A 275 9.95 5.48 1.06
C ARG A 275 9.45 4.88 -0.26
N GLN A 276 8.35 5.39 -0.82
CA GLN A 276 7.82 4.95 -2.12
C GLN A 276 8.85 5.16 -3.23
N ILE A 277 9.51 6.33 -3.27
CA ILE A 277 10.56 6.61 -4.25
C ILE A 277 11.77 5.69 -4.08
N THR A 278 12.19 5.43 -2.83
CA THR A 278 13.30 4.48 -2.55
C THR A 278 12.99 3.10 -3.11
N TRP A 279 11.76 2.62 -2.93
CA TRP A 279 11.30 1.35 -3.51
C TRP A 279 11.32 1.34 -5.04
N LEU A 280 10.82 2.39 -5.67
CA LEU A 280 10.82 2.51 -7.13
C LEU A 280 12.23 2.49 -7.73
N ARG A 281 13.24 3.05 -7.03
CA ARG A 281 14.64 3.02 -7.49
C ARG A 281 15.25 1.62 -7.51
N SER A 282 14.75 0.70 -6.68
CA SER A 282 15.20 -0.70 -6.68
C SER A 282 14.46 -1.59 -7.68
N GLU A 283 13.40 -1.08 -8.31
CA GLU A 283 12.54 -1.86 -9.20
C GLU A 283 13.20 -2.04 -10.58
N ARG A 284 13.38 -3.30 -11.00
CA ARG A 284 14.01 -3.62 -12.29
C ARG A 284 13.01 -3.49 -13.43
N GLY A 285 13.47 -2.97 -14.58
CA GLY A 285 12.63 -2.82 -15.77
C GLY A 285 11.55 -1.74 -15.67
N LEU A 286 11.63 -0.87 -14.67
CA LEU A 286 10.72 0.24 -14.46
C LEU A 286 10.95 1.35 -15.50
N LYS A 287 9.88 1.81 -16.16
CA LYS A 287 9.92 2.98 -17.05
C LYS A 287 9.30 4.19 -16.33
N SER A 288 10.12 5.20 -16.05
CA SER A 288 9.70 6.41 -15.33
C SER A 288 9.27 7.52 -16.28
N PHE A 289 8.23 8.26 -15.89
CA PHE A 289 7.69 9.42 -16.58
C PHE A 289 7.44 10.55 -15.58
N ASP A 290 7.66 11.80 -15.98
CA ASP A 290 7.22 12.94 -15.19
C ASP A 290 5.74 13.23 -15.51
N PRO A 291 4.81 13.10 -14.53
CA PRO A 291 3.39 13.38 -14.75
C PRO A 291 3.09 14.83 -15.14
N LEU A 292 4.03 15.76 -14.95
CA LEU A 292 3.89 17.18 -15.28
C LEU A 292 4.46 17.55 -16.65
N GLU A 293 5.12 16.60 -17.33
CA GLU A 293 5.67 16.84 -18.65
C GLU A 293 4.54 16.96 -19.70
N PRO A 294 4.55 18.00 -20.55
CA PRO A 294 3.62 18.10 -21.65
C PRO A 294 3.66 16.85 -22.55
N GLY A 295 2.50 16.25 -22.83
CA GLY A 295 2.42 15.05 -23.66
C GLY A 295 2.79 13.74 -22.95
N VAL A 296 2.89 13.73 -21.61
CA VAL A 296 3.17 12.50 -20.84
C VAL A 296 2.21 11.35 -21.18
N ILE A 297 0.92 11.64 -21.39
CA ILE A 297 -0.06 10.60 -21.77
C ILE A 297 0.29 10.00 -23.13
N ASP A 298 0.76 10.79 -24.09
CA ASP A 298 1.18 10.31 -25.41
C ASP A 298 2.48 9.51 -25.32
N ALA A 299 3.42 9.92 -24.47
CA ALA A 299 4.65 9.18 -24.20
C ALA A 299 4.37 7.81 -23.60
N ILE A 300 3.49 7.73 -22.61
CA ILE A 300 3.03 6.48 -22.02
C ILE A 300 2.27 5.65 -23.06
N SER A 301 1.40 6.27 -23.86
CA SER A 301 0.65 5.57 -24.92
C SER A 301 1.58 4.90 -25.94
N ARG A 302 2.65 5.59 -26.39
CA ARG A 302 3.67 4.98 -27.27
C ARG A 302 4.39 3.81 -26.61
N CYS A 303 4.65 3.89 -25.31
CA CYS A 303 5.24 2.78 -24.57
C CYS A 303 4.28 1.57 -24.48
N LEU A 304 2.99 1.83 -24.29
CA LEU A 304 1.95 0.80 -24.23
C LEU A 304 1.78 0.08 -25.55
N VAL A 305 1.71 0.80 -26.68
CA VAL A 305 1.61 0.20 -28.02
C VAL A 305 2.78 -0.76 -28.27
N LYS A 306 4.02 -0.30 -28.04
CA LYS A 306 5.22 -1.16 -28.16
C LYS A 306 5.18 -2.40 -27.25
N PHE A 307 4.56 -2.27 -26.08
CA PHE A 307 4.42 -3.39 -25.16
C PHE A 307 3.37 -4.39 -25.64
N PHE A 308 2.24 -3.94 -26.19
CA PHE A 308 1.20 -4.83 -26.70
C PHE A 308 1.58 -5.50 -28.04
N ASP A 309 2.41 -4.86 -28.85
CA ASP A 309 2.90 -5.42 -30.13
C ASP A 309 4.01 -6.48 -29.97
N ALA A 310 4.65 -6.53 -28.79
CA ALA A 310 5.74 -7.46 -28.46
C ALA A 310 5.24 -8.71 -27.73
#